data_AF-A0A6I8LIB6-F1
#
_entry.id   AF-A0A6I8LIB6-F1
#
_cell.length_a   1.000
_cell.length_b   1.000
_cell.length_c   1.000
_cell.angle_alpha   90.00
_cell.angle_beta   90.00
_cell.angle_gamma   90.00
#
_symmetry.space_group_name_H-M   'P 1'
#
loop_
_entity.id
_entity.type
_entity.pdbx_description
1 polymer ?
#
loop_
_entity_poly.entity_id
_entity_poly.type
_entity_poly.pdbx_seq_one_letter_code
_entity_poly.pdbx_strand_id
1 'polypeptide(L)'
;MSFFTGGPRERPLFPVPEQELYAFNGRHWTDPPREYIVPAVLPLAQPLGRSERTIVALRSVEVWPQALTLRITVFSRDSLVDDPAEGLIDHRRKPDYNGLLIGVLYADGSRASSETISVPSASEPPDPVLRAQPVGGTRFAVEHEVFLWPLPPAGPLKLVVQWTDREIPETRTTLDGGAIRAAAKDAAEIWPGLRKRQVNGLPVRRVGKQAALTPEWGTSVARAEEPGSTPAE
;
A
#
# COMPACT_ATOMS: atom_id res chain seq x y z
N MET A 1 -16.53 26.12 29.01
CA MET A 1 -15.43 25.21 28.62
C MET A 1 -15.74 24.69 27.23
N SER A 2 -14.94 25.11 26.25
CA SER A 2 -15.18 24.92 24.83
C SER A 2 -14.00 24.14 24.23
N PHE A 3 -14.21 23.36 23.16
CA PHE A 3 -13.13 22.78 22.33
C PHE A 3 -12.05 23.83 21.92
N PHE A 4 -12.42 25.11 22.03
CA PHE A 4 -11.70 26.33 21.70
C PHE A 4 -10.78 26.90 22.82
N THR A 5 -10.58 26.19 23.94
CA THR A 5 -9.86 26.76 25.12
C THR A 5 -8.62 25.98 25.56
N GLY A 6 -8.02 25.17 24.69
CA GLY A 6 -6.64 24.74 24.83
C GLY A 6 -5.74 25.64 23.99
N GLY A 7 -4.90 26.47 24.63
CA GLY A 7 -3.87 27.22 23.90
C GLY A 7 -2.96 26.28 23.10
N PRO A 8 -2.34 26.75 22.01
CA PRO A 8 -1.48 25.90 21.18
C PRO A 8 -0.40 25.24 22.03
N ARG A 9 -0.34 23.90 21.97
CA ARG A 9 0.77 23.15 22.55
C ARG A 9 2.03 23.52 21.76
N GLU A 10 3.11 23.92 22.45
CA GLU A 10 4.39 24.19 21.82
C GLU A 10 4.84 22.95 21.03
N ARG A 11 4.93 23.09 19.71
CA ARG A 11 5.52 22.05 18.86
C ARG A 11 7.03 22.05 19.14
N PRO A 12 7.66 20.91 19.45
CA PRO A 12 9.11 20.84 19.56
C PRO A 12 9.76 21.33 18.26
N LEU A 13 10.73 22.25 18.38
CA LEU A 13 11.42 22.94 17.29
C LEU A 13 12.44 22.05 16.56
N PHE A 14 12.09 20.81 16.25
CA PHE A 14 12.86 20.08 15.25
C PHE A 14 12.50 20.69 13.89
N PRO A 15 13.47 21.06 13.03
CA PRO A 15 13.16 21.41 11.66
C PRO A 15 12.62 20.14 10.99
N VAL A 16 11.29 19.99 10.98
CA VAL A 16 10.63 19.00 10.14
C VAL A 16 10.85 19.52 8.72
N PRO A 17 11.58 18.79 7.86
CA PRO A 17 11.70 19.18 6.47
C PRO A 17 10.29 19.37 5.92
N GLU A 18 10.05 20.48 5.21
CA GLU A 18 8.77 20.70 4.56
C GLU A 18 8.51 19.53 3.61
N GLN A 19 7.50 18.72 3.94
CA GLN A 19 7.12 17.56 3.13
C GLN A 19 6.10 18.04 2.09
N GLU A 20 6.60 18.45 0.93
CA GLU A 20 5.74 18.72 -0.23
C GLU A 20 5.45 17.42 -1.01
N LEU A 21 4.24 17.33 -1.55
CA LEU A 21 3.83 16.26 -2.44
C LEU A 21 4.49 16.44 -3.82
N TYR A 22 5.15 15.40 -4.33
CA TYR A 22 5.68 15.37 -5.70
C TYR A 22 4.66 14.76 -6.66
N ALA A 23 4.79 15.02 -7.96
CA ALA A 23 3.92 14.40 -8.96
C ALA A 23 3.90 12.88 -8.85
N PHE A 24 2.75 12.30 -9.20
CA PHE A 24 2.55 10.85 -9.21
C PHE A 24 3.68 10.14 -9.97
N ASN A 25 4.24 9.11 -9.33
CA ASN A 25 5.43 8.42 -9.85
C ASN A 25 5.15 7.46 -11.02
N GLY A 26 3.88 7.32 -11.43
CA GLY A 26 3.45 6.44 -12.52
C GLY A 26 3.28 4.97 -12.14
N ARG A 27 3.57 4.57 -10.90
CA ARG A 27 3.47 3.18 -10.44
C ARG A 27 2.04 2.84 -10.04
N HIS A 28 1.18 2.67 -11.03
CA HIS A 28 -0.22 2.35 -10.82
C HIS A 28 -0.47 1.02 -10.10
N TRP A 29 0.53 0.14 -10.01
CA TRP A 29 0.44 -1.14 -9.31
C TRP A 29 0.77 -1.06 -7.81
N THR A 30 1.34 0.06 -7.31
CA THR A 30 1.83 0.11 -5.92
C THR A 30 0.76 0.42 -4.91
N ASP A 31 -0.23 1.27 -5.21
CA ASP A 31 -1.36 1.61 -4.33
C ASP A 31 -2.41 2.41 -5.14
N PRO A 32 -3.66 2.55 -4.64
CA PRO A 32 -4.59 3.51 -5.20
C PRO A 32 -3.97 4.92 -5.25
N PRO A 33 -4.00 5.64 -6.38
CA PRO A 33 -3.40 6.97 -6.53
C PRO A 33 -4.26 8.09 -5.87
N ARG A 34 -4.79 7.82 -4.67
CA ARG A 34 -5.79 8.63 -3.96
C ARG A 34 -5.33 10.06 -3.61
N GLU A 35 -4.02 10.27 -3.50
CA GLU A 35 -3.43 11.59 -3.24
C GLU A 35 -3.36 12.47 -4.51
N TYR A 36 -3.48 11.86 -5.68
CA TYR A 36 -3.23 12.49 -6.99
C TYR A 36 -4.45 12.53 -7.89
N ILE A 37 -5.40 11.62 -7.70
CA ILE A 37 -6.50 11.38 -8.61
C ILE A 37 -7.80 11.29 -7.82
N VAL A 38 -8.86 11.94 -8.31
CA VAL A 38 -10.25 11.65 -7.92
C VAL A 38 -10.74 10.50 -8.79
N PRO A 39 -11.16 9.35 -8.21
CA PRO A 39 -11.64 8.23 -9.01
C PRO A 39 -13.03 8.54 -9.58
N ALA A 40 -13.33 7.96 -10.75
CA ALA A 40 -14.72 7.82 -11.16
C ALA A 40 -15.39 6.76 -10.27
N VAL A 41 -16.66 6.94 -9.91
CA VAL A 41 -17.35 6.02 -9.00
C VAL A 41 -18.52 5.35 -9.71
N LEU A 42 -18.48 4.03 -9.79
CA LEU A 42 -19.60 3.21 -10.25
C LEU A 42 -20.41 2.71 -9.04
N PRO A 43 -21.70 3.07 -8.92
CA PRO A 43 -22.54 2.72 -7.77
C PRO A 43 -23.11 1.29 -7.87
N LEU A 44 -22.24 0.29 -8.01
CA LEU A 44 -22.59 -1.12 -8.18
C LEU A 44 -22.87 -1.82 -6.84
N ALA A 45 -23.84 -1.30 -6.07
CA ALA A 45 -24.18 -1.83 -4.76
C ALA A 45 -24.98 -3.15 -4.85
N GLN A 46 -24.39 -4.28 -4.44
CA GLN A 46 -25.06 -5.58 -4.45
C GLN A 46 -24.44 -6.59 -3.47
N PRO A 47 -25.21 -7.55 -2.93
CA PRO A 47 -24.66 -8.70 -2.21
C PRO A 47 -23.78 -9.56 -3.14
N LEU A 48 -22.62 -9.98 -2.66
CA LEU A 48 -21.71 -10.90 -3.34
C LEU A 48 -21.88 -12.33 -2.82
N GLY A 49 -22.01 -12.48 -1.50
CA GLY A 49 -22.22 -13.75 -0.83
C GLY A 49 -23.09 -13.57 0.42
N ARG A 50 -23.89 -14.58 0.75
CA ARG A 50 -24.88 -14.50 1.83
C ARG A 50 -25.07 -15.85 2.51
N SER A 51 -25.18 -15.80 3.84
CA SER A 51 -25.74 -16.86 4.69
C SER A 51 -26.91 -16.30 5.51
N GLU A 52 -27.41 -17.06 6.49
CA GLU A 52 -28.49 -16.60 7.37
C GLU A 52 -28.07 -15.35 8.18
N ARG A 53 -26.81 -15.32 8.63
CA ARG A 53 -26.31 -14.34 9.61
C ARG A 53 -25.27 -13.37 9.05
N THR A 54 -24.64 -13.69 7.92
CA THR A 54 -23.54 -12.91 7.35
C THR A 54 -23.82 -12.53 5.89
N ILE A 55 -23.49 -11.31 5.49
CA ILE A 55 -23.59 -10.82 4.11
C ILE A 55 -22.27 -10.14 3.74
N VAL A 56 -21.67 -10.55 2.63
CA VAL A 56 -20.57 -9.82 1.98
C VAL A 56 -21.18 -9.01 0.83
N ALA A 57 -20.98 -7.70 0.81
CA ALA A 57 -21.57 -6.82 -0.19
C ALA A 57 -20.54 -5.91 -0.85
N LEU A 58 -20.67 -5.73 -2.17
CA LEU A 58 -20.06 -4.63 -2.90
C LEU A 58 -20.89 -3.37 -2.66
N ARG A 59 -20.23 -2.26 -2.34
CA ARG A 59 -20.85 -0.95 -2.10
C ARG A 59 -20.68 -0.03 -3.30
N SER A 60 -19.50 -0.01 -3.87
CA SER A 60 -19.14 0.78 -5.04
C SER A 60 -17.84 0.26 -5.65
N VAL A 61 -17.57 0.71 -6.87
CA VAL A 61 -16.26 0.55 -7.51
C VAL A 61 -15.69 1.93 -7.77
N GLU A 62 -14.55 2.22 -7.17
CA GLU A 62 -13.74 3.40 -7.48
C GLU A 62 -12.79 3.04 -8.62
N VAL A 63 -12.87 3.78 -9.72
CA VAL A 63 -12.14 3.50 -10.95
C VAL A 63 -11.05 4.54 -11.12
N TRP A 64 -9.80 4.07 -11.10
CA TRP A 64 -8.60 4.84 -11.39
C TRP A 64 -8.20 4.64 -12.86
N PRO A 65 -7.34 5.49 -13.44
CA PRO A 65 -6.98 5.37 -14.86
C PRO A 65 -6.42 4.00 -15.29
N GLN A 66 -5.71 3.31 -14.38
CA GLN A 66 -5.10 2.00 -14.65
C GLN A 66 -5.36 0.95 -13.57
N ALA A 67 -6.30 1.21 -12.65
CA ALA A 67 -6.60 0.32 -11.53
C ALA A 67 -8.05 0.53 -11.08
N LEU A 68 -8.54 -0.28 -10.15
CA LEU A 68 -9.80 -0.02 -9.45
C LEU A 68 -9.68 -0.39 -7.97
N THR A 69 -10.57 0.17 -7.16
CA THR A 69 -10.78 -0.24 -5.76
C THR A 69 -12.23 -0.68 -5.59
N LEU A 70 -12.45 -1.91 -5.11
CA LEU A 70 -13.76 -2.38 -4.71
C LEU A 70 -14.00 -1.99 -3.25
N ARG A 71 -15.09 -1.28 -2.96
CA ARG A 71 -15.51 -1.00 -1.59
C ARG A 71 -16.40 -2.15 -1.12
N ILE A 72 -15.86 -2.99 -0.25
CA ILE A 72 -16.55 -4.17 0.28
C ILE A 72 -16.95 -3.91 1.73
N THR A 73 -18.16 -4.30 2.10
CA THR A 73 -18.59 -4.32 3.51
C THR A 73 -19.13 -5.70 3.84
N VAL A 74 -18.69 -6.23 4.98
CA VAL A 74 -19.25 -7.45 5.57
C VAL A 74 -20.19 -7.05 6.69
N PHE A 75 -21.46 -7.46 6.58
CA PHE A 75 -22.47 -7.29 7.62
C PHE A 75 -22.70 -8.60 8.36
N SER A 76 -22.91 -8.53 9.66
CA SER A 76 -23.22 -9.69 10.50
C SER A 76 -24.23 -9.35 11.60
N ARG A 77 -25.01 -10.35 12.02
CA ARG A 77 -25.90 -10.27 13.19
C ARG A 77 -25.18 -10.52 14.51
N ASP A 78 -23.94 -10.98 14.47
CA ASP A 78 -23.04 -11.22 15.60
C ASP A 78 -21.71 -10.50 15.38
N SER A 79 -20.93 -10.36 16.44
CA SER A 79 -19.60 -9.72 16.37
C SER A 79 -18.71 -10.46 15.38
N LEU A 80 -18.21 -9.74 14.38
CA LEU A 80 -17.27 -10.26 13.37
C LEU A 80 -15.85 -10.32 13.91
N VAL A 81 -15.46 -9.28 14.65
CA VAL A 81 -14.12 -9.05 15.18
C VAL A 81 -14.22 -8.27 16.49
N ASP A 82 -13.16 -8.33 17.29
CA ASP A 82 -13.04 -7.49 18.49
C ASP A 82 -12.68 -6.04 18.12
N ASP A 83 -11.75 -5.87 17.17
CA ASP A 83 -11.33 -4.61 16.56
C ASP A 83 -11.53 -4.62 15.02
N PRO A 84 -12.42 -3.77 14.47
CA PRO A 84 -12.61 -3.60 13.02
C PRO A 84 -11.34 -3.22 12.24
N ALA A 85 -10.33 -2.65 12.89
CA ALA A 85 -9.07 -2.30 12.25
C ALA A 85 -8.23 -3.52 11.83
N GLU A 86 -8.46 -4.69 12.42
CA GLU A 86 -7.81 -5.94 12.01
C GLU A 86 -8.33 -6.46 10.67
N GLY A 87 -9.60 -6.17 10.36
CA GLY A 87 -10.26 -6.66 9.15
C GLY A 87 -10.59 -8.15 9.18
N LEU A 88 -11.14 -8.63 8.06
CA LEU A 88 -11.60 -10.02 7.87
C LEU A 88 -10.84 -10.76 6.77
N ILE A 89 -10.15 -10.02 5.89
CA ILE A 89 -9.37 -10.58 4.80
C ILE A 89 -7.89 -10.53 5.22
N ASP A 90 -7.34 -11.71 5.51
CA ASP A 90 -5.97 -11.84 6.03
C ASP A 90 -4.97 -12.21 4.91
N HIS A 91 -3.82 -11.54 4.87
CA HIS A 91 -2.74 -11.77 3.91
C HIS A 91 -1.68 -12.69 4.53
N ARG A 92 -2.01 -13.97 4.66
CA ARG A 92 -1.12 -15.00 5.24
C ARG A 92 -0.31 -15.75 4.18
N ARG A 93 0.88 -16.23 4.57
CA ARG A 93 1.73 -17.06 3.69
C ARG A 93 1.03 -18.37 3.29
N LYS A 94 0.21 -18.90 4.18
CA LYS A 94 -0.72 -19.99 3.92
C LYS A 94 -2.13 -19.43 4.08
N PRO A 95 -2.93 -19.34 3.00
CA PRO A 95 -4.31 -18.88 3.07
C PRO A 95 -5.14 -19.74 4.01
N ASP A 96 -6.05 -19.08 4.71
CA ASP A 96 -7.13 -19.76 5.39
C ASP A 96 -8.29 -19.95 4.41
N TYR A 97 -8.40 -21.16 3.86
CA TYR A 97 -9.45 -21.49 2.89
C TYR A 97 -10.84 -21.53 3.51
N ASN A 98 -10.93 -21.51 4.85
CA ASN A 98 -12.21 -21.43 5.53
C ASN A 98 -12.64 -20.00 5.86
N GLY A 99 -11.68 -19.07 5.94
CA GLY A 99 -11.91 -17.64 6.13
C GLY A 99 -12.50 -16.93 4.91
N LEU A 100 -12.65 -15.60 5.01
CA LEU A 100 -13.13 -14.78 3.91
C LEU A 100 -12.07 -14.67 2.81
N LEU A 101 -12.36 -15.25 1.66
CA LEU A 101 -11.56 -15.12 0.45
C LEU A 101 -12.27 -14.25 -0.59
N ILE A 102 -11.49 -13.42 -1.27
CA ILE A 102 -11.93 -12.64 -2.42
C ILE A 102 -10.96 -12.85 -3.58
N GLY A 103 -11.50 -13.00 -4.78
CA GLY A 103 -10.71 -13.13 -5.99
C GLY A 103 -11.40 -12.52 -7.20
N VAL A 104 -10.63 -12.34 -8.26
CA VAL A 104 -11.12 -11.84 -9.54
C VAL A 104 -10.59 -12.68 -10.68
N LEU A 105 -11.41 -12.84 -11.73
CA LEU A 105 -11.04 -13.43 -13.00
C LEU A 105 -11.41 -12.49 -14.13
N TYR A 106 -10.41 -12.10 -14.92
CA TYR A 106 -10.55 -11.18 -16.03
C TYR A 106 -10.99 -11.91 -17.29
N ALA A 107 -11.49 -11.14 -18.28
CA ALA A 107 -11.93 -11.69 -19.56
C ALA A 107 -10.78 -12.36 -20.35
N ASP A 108 -9.53 -11.92 -20.14
CA ASP A 108 -8.33 -12.50 -20.75
C ASP A 108 -7.81 -13.75 -20.02
N GLY A 109 -8.48 -14.17 -18.94
CA GLY A 109 -8.12 -15.33 -18.12
C GLY A 109 -7.12 -15.03 -17.00
N SER A 110 -6.56 -13.81 -16.93
CA SER A 110 -5.71 -13.40 -15.81
C SER A 110 -6.54 -13.28 -14.53
N ARG A 111 -5.90 -13.52 -13.37
CA ARG A 111 -6.60 -13.59 -12.08
C ARG A 111 -5.72 -13.09 -10.93
N ALA A 112 -6.37 -12.64 -9.87
CA ALA A 112 -5.75 -12.34 -8.59
C ALA A 112 -6.70 -12.71 -7.45
N SER A 113 -6.15 -13.06 -6.29
CA SER A 113 -6.94 -13.42 -5.11
C SER A 113 -6.22 -13.04 -3.82
N SER A 114 -6.98 -12.93 -2.73
CA SER A 114 -6.45 -12.74 -1.38
C SER A 114 -5.67 -13.95 -0.86
N GLU A 115 -5.68 -15.07 -1.59
CA GLU A 115 -4.83 -16.23 -1.30
C GLU A 115 -3.34 -15.96 -1.59
N THR A 116 -3.05 -15.01 -2.47
CA THR A 116 -1.67 -14.66 -2.82
C THR A 116 -1.29 -13.38 -2.11
N ILE A 117 -0.28 -13.44 -1.23
CA ILE A 117 0.31 -12.23 -0.67
C ILE A 117 0.89 -11.41 -1.82
N SER A 118 0.41 -10.17 -1.93
CA SER A 118 1.00 -9.16 -2.79
C SER A 118 1.54 -8.02 -1.93
N VAL A 119 2.77 -7.58 -2.22
CA VAL A 119 3.42 -6.44 -1.59
C VAL A 119 3.81 -5.42 -2.67
N PRO A 120 3.75 -4.10 -2.39
CA PRO A 120 4.17 -3.10 -3.37
C PRO A 120 5.62 -3.32 -3.83
N SER A 121 5.83 -3.41 -5.13
CA SER A 121 7.13 -3.63 -5.77
C SER A 121 7.61 -2.40 -6.54
N ALA A 122 8.94 -2.26 -6.66
CA ALA A 122 9.52 -1.17 -7.45
C ALA A 122 9.33 -1.35 -8.97
N SER A 123 9.32 -2.61 -9.41
CA SER A 123 9.07 -3.01 -10.80
C SER A 123 7.61 -3.43 -10.99
N GLU A 124 7.13 -3.29 -12.21
CA GLU A 124 5.78 -3.72 -12.61
C GLU A 124 5.64 -5.25 -12.45
N PRO A 125 4.60 -5.73 -11.74
CA PRO A 125 4.33 -7.16 -11.59
C PRO A 125 3.88 -7.81 -12.92
N PRO A 126 4.25 -9.07 -13.18
CA PRO A 126 3.81 -9.78 -14.39
C PRO A 126 2.34 -10.22 -14.34
N ASP A 127 1.80 -10.41 -13.13
CA ASP A 127 0.43 -10.87 -12.88
C ASP A 127 -0.42 -9.75 -12.24
N PRO A 128 -1.75 -9.82 -12.36
CA PRO A 128 -2.64 -8.90 -11.65
C PRO A 128 -2.40 -8.92 -10.13
N VAL A 129 -2.49 -7.75 -9.53
CA VAL A 129 -2.33 -7.49 -8.09
C VAL A 129 -3.70 -7.29 -7.48
N LEU A 130 -4.02 -8.05 -6.44
CA LEU A 130 -5.13 -7.81 -5.54
C LEU A 130 -4.59 -7.59 -4.13
N ARG A 131 -4.97 -6.48 -3.49
CA ARG A 131 -4.65 -6.20 -2.09
C ARG A 131 -5.87 -5.68 -1.36
N ALA A 132 -6.27 -6.38 -0.31
CA ALA A 132 -7.35 -5.97 0.57
C ALA A 132 -6.79 -5.26 1.80
N GLN A 133 -7.38 -4.15 2.20
CA GLN A 133 -7.01 -3.46 3.44
C GLN A 133 -8.29 -3.16 4.21
N PRO A 134 -8.32 -3.40 5.54
CA PRO A 134 -9.40 -2.90 6.36
C PRO A 134 -9.35 -1.37 6.38
N VAL A 135 -10.52 -0.74 6.30
CA VAL A 135 -10.63 0.72 6.44
C VAL A 135 -11.52 1.12 7.62
N GLY A 136 -11.85 0.15 8.47
CA GLY A 136 -12.59 0.33 9.72
C GLY A 136 -13.98 -0.28 9.67
N GLY A 137 -14.92 0.36 10.36
CA GLY A 137 -16.29 -0.10 10.51
C GLY A 137 -16.66 -0.30 11.97
N THR A 138 -17.54 -1.26 12.22
CA THR A 138 -18.04 -1.64 13.55
C THR A 138 -17.95 -3.16 13.70
N ARG A 139 -18.20 -3.66 14.91
CA ARG A 139 -18.25 -5.10 15.18
C ARG A 139 -19.28 -5.88 14.34
N PHE A 140 -20.29 -5.19 13.79
CA PHE A 140 -21.37 -5.79 13.00
C PHE A 140 -21.30 -5.43 11.51
N ALA A 141 -20.37 -4.54 11.13
CA ALA A 141 -20.20 -4.05 9.77
C ALA A 141 -18.72 -3.67 9.55
N VAL A 142 -17.93 -4.57 8.95
CA VAL A 142 -16.50 -4.37 8.72
C VAL A 142 -16.26 -3.98 7.28
N GLU A 143 -15.49 -2.91 7.05
CA GLU A 143 -15.23 -2.36 5.72
C GLU A 143 -13.82 -2.70 5.23
N HIS A 144 -13.75 -3.06 3.94
CA HIS A 144 -12.52 -3.29 3.21
C HIS A 144 -12.46 -2.43 1.95
N GLU A 145 -11.26 -1.95 1.65
CA GLU A 145 -10.87 -1.55 0.31
C GLU A 145 -10.11 -2.69 -0.34
N VAL A 146 -10.58 -3.17 -1.49
CA VAL A 146 -9.87 -4.19 -2.29
C VAL A 146 -9.33 -3.52 -3.54
N PHE A 147 -8.05 -3.16 -3.48
CA PHE A 147 -7.31 -2.60 -4.60
C PHE A 147 -6.98 -3.68 -5.62
N LEU A 148 -7.13 -3.32 -6.89
CA LEU A 148 -6.93 -4.20 -8.02
C LEU A 148 -6.21 -3.48 -9.16
N TRP A 149 -5.10 -4.06 -9.61
CA TRP A 149 -4.33 -3.63 -10.78
C TRP A 149 -3.97 -4.84 -11.64
N PRO A 150 -3.92 -4.74 -12.98
CA PRO A 150 -4.29 -3.58 -13.78
C PRO A 150 -5.81 -3.42 -13.89
N LEU A 151 -6.26 -2.31 -14.49
CA LEU A 151 -7.66 -2.14 -14.87
C LEU A 151 -8.10 -3.33 -15.76
N PRO A 152 -9.22 -4.01 -15.47
CA PRO A 152 -9.65 -5.22 -16.18
C PRO A 152 -9.85 -4.93 -17.68
N PRO A 153 -9.50 -5.83 -18.61
CA PRO A 153 -9.80 -5.70 -20.04
C PRO A 153 -11.31 -5.51 -20.29
N ALA A 154 -11.68 -5.00 -21.46
CA ALA A 154 -13.09 -4.97 -21.85
C ALA A 154 -13.64 -6.41 -21.89
N GLY A 155 -14.84 -6.61 -21.36
CA GLY A 155 -15.45 -7.93 -21.19
C GLY A 155 -15.82 -8.22 -19.73
N PRO A 156 -16.24 -9.46 -19.42
CA PRO A 156 -16.69 -9.81 -18.07
C PRO A 156 -15.51 -9.81 -17.08
N LEU A 157 -15.68 -9.08 -15.99
CA LEU A 157 -14.87 -9.22 -14.77
C LEU A 157 -15.68 -10.06 -13.78
N LYS A 158 -15.19 -11.25 -13.41
CA LYS A 158 -15.85 -12.07 -12.38
C LYS A 158 -15.23 -11.77 -11.03
N LEU A 159 -16.06 -11.34 -10.08
CA LEU A 159 -15.73 -11.19 -8.67
C LEU A 159 -16.16 -12.46 -7.93
N VAL A 160 -15.22 -13.10 -7.24
CA VAL A 160 -15.40 -14.37 -6.54
C VAL A 160 -15.27 -14.14 -5.05
N VAL A 161 -16.23 -14.67 -4.27
CA VAL A 161 -16.22 -14.60 -2.80
C VAL A 161 -16.54 -15.97 -2.23
N GLN A 162 -15.81 -16.38 -1.18
CA GLN A 162 -16.08 -17.58 -0.39
C GLN A 162 -15.84 -17.29 1.09
N TRP A 163 -16.65 -17.88 1.98
CA TRP A 163 -16.39 -17.89 3.41
C TRP A 163 -17.09 -19.08 4.07
N THR A 164 -16.42 -20.24 4.12
CA THR A 164 -17.06 -21.49 4.54
C THR A 164 -17.33 -21.53 6.04
N ASP A 165 -16.49 -20.90 6.88
CA ASP A 165 -16.73 -20.76 8.33
C ASP A 165 -18.02 -19.97 8.65
N ARG A 166 -18.51 -19.17 7.70
CA ARG A 166 -19.76 -18.40 7.80
C ARG A 166 -20.87 -18.95 6.90
N GLU A 167 -20.70 -20.18 6.39
CA GLU A 167 -21.65 -20.89 5.52
C GLU A 167 -21.93 -20.16 4.19
N ILE A 168 -20.96 -19.40 3.69
CA ILE A 168 -21.03 -18.74 2.38
C ILE A 168 -20.22 -19.59 1.39
N PRO A 169 -20.88 -20.32 0.47
CA PRO A 169 -20.17 -21.09 -0.57
C PRO A 169 -19.48 -20.14 -1.56
N GLU A 170 -18.64 -20.68 -2.45
CA GLU A 170 -18.08 -19.89 -3.55
C GLU A 170 -19.20 -19.30 -4.41
N THR A 171 -19.18 -17.98 -4.53
CA THR A 171 -20.13 -17.19 -5.31
C THR A 171 -19.37 -16.42 -6.39
N ARG A 172 -20.03 -16.19 -7.54
CA ARG A 172 -19.43 -15.48 -8.68
C ARG A 172 -20.38 -14.41 -9.16
N THR A 173 -19.95 -13.15 -9.04
CA THR A 173 -20.69 -11.98 -9.52
C THR A 173 -19.98 -11.43 -10.76
N THR A 174 -20.72 -11.20 -11.85
CA THR A 174 -20.13 -10.65 -13.08
C THR A 174 -20.33 -9.14 -13.13
N LEU A 175 -19.24 -8.40 -13.28
CA LEU A 175 -19.20 -6.96 -13.52
C LEU A 175 -18.84 -6.70 -14.98
N ASP A 176 -19.33 -5.58 -15.53
CA ASP A 176 -19.01 -5.15 -16.89
C ASP A 176 -17.66 -4.42 -16.90
N GLY A 177 -16.61 -5.12 -17.34
CA GLY A 177 -15.26 -4.55 -17.51
C GLY A 177 -15.18 -3.48 -18.60
N GLY A 178 -16.10 -3.50 -19.57
CA GLY A 178 -16.25 -2.43 -20.56
C GLY A 178 -16.75 -1.14 -19.91
N ALA A 179 -17.79 -1.23 -19.07
CA ALA A 179 -18.30 -0.09 -18.30
C ALA A 179 -17.25 0.45 -17.31
N ILE A 180 -16.52 -0.43 -16.63
CA ILE A 180 -15.40 -0.05 -15.75
C ILE A 180 -14.33 0.72 -16.55
N ARG A 181 -13.91 0.20 -17.71
CA ARG A 181 -12.93 0.91 -18.56
C ARG A 181 -13.43 2.24 -19.10
N ALA A 182 -14.71 2.34 -19.42
CA ALA A 182 -15.30 3.60 -19.87
C ALA A 182 -15.24 4.64 -18.73
N ALA A 183 -15.64 4.26 -17.52
CA ALA A 183 -15.61 5.13 -16.35
C ALA A 183 -14.21 5.59 -15.96
N ALA A 184 -13.16 4.81 -16.22
CA ALA A 184 -11.78 5.21 -15.94
C ALA A 184 -11.36 6.52 -16.63
N LYS A 185 -12.04 6.90 -17.72
CA LYS A 185 -11.82 8.17 -18.44
C LYS A 185 -12.33 9.40 -17.68
N ASP A 186 -13.24 9.20 -16.73
CA ASP A 186 -13.83 10.27 -15.92
C ASP A 186 -13.02 10.54 -14.65
N ALA A 187 -11.96 9.74 -14.38
CA ALA A 187 -11.03 10.00 -13.29
C ALA A 187 -10.21 11.27 -13.57
N ALA A 188 -10.06 12.13 -12.57
CA ALA A 188 -9.47 13.46 -12.73
C ALA A 188 -8.24 13.66 -11.85
N GLU A 189 -7.20 14.30 -12.39
CA GLU A 189 -6.02 14.69 -11.62
C GLU A 189 -6.37 15.83 -10.63
N ILE A 190 -5.98 15.67 -9.36
CA ILE A 190 -6.25 16.63 -8.29
C ILE A 190 -5.29 17.83 -8.40
N TRP A 191 -4.00 17.56 -8.66
CA TRP A 191 -2.93 18.55 -8.58
C TRP A 191 -2.13 18.64 -9.89
N PRO A 192 -2.69 19.22 -10.97
CA PRO A 192 -1.98 19.36 -12.22
C PRO A 192 -0.74 20.26 -12.04
N GLY A 193 0.41 19.79 -12.53
CA GLY A 193 1.66 20.56 -12.53
C GLY A 193 2.55 20.41 -11.30
N LEU A 194 2.29 19.44 -10.41
CA LEU A 194 3.24 19.07 -9.36
C LEU A 194 4.62 18.75 -9.94
N ARG A 195 5.67 19.10 -9.19
CA ARG A 195 7.04 18.82 -9.61
C ARG A 195 7.31 17.32 -9.55
N LYS A 196 7.92 16.77 -10.59
CA LYS A 196 8.38 15.37 -10.55
C LYS A 196 9.51 15.24 -9.56
N ARG A 197 9.47 14.19 -8.73
CA ARG A 197 10.58 13.85 -7.84
C ARG A 197 11.79 13.54 -8.70
N GLN A 198 12.86 14.32 -8.56
CA GLN A 198 14.14 13.93 -9.14
C GLN A 198 14.63 12.71 -8.38
N VAL A 199 14.69 11.57 -9.06
CA VAL A 199 15.41 10.41 -8.56
C VAL A 199 16.89 10.75 -8.72
N ASN A 200 17.42 11.53 -7.78
CA ASN A 200 18.86 11.66 -7.63
C ASN A 200 19.33 10.25 -7.32
N GLY A 201 19.83 9.55 -8.35
CA GLY A 201 20.47 8.26 -8.16
C GLY A 201 21.46 8.44 -7.02
N LEU A 202 21.35 7.60 -5.99
CA LEU A 202 22.38 7.52 -4.97
C LEU A 202 23.72 7.51 -5.72
N PRO A 203 24.71 8.35 -5.35
CA PRO A 203 25.99 8.32 -6.02
C PRO A 203 26.50 6.89 -5.90
N VAL A 204 26.49 6.16 -7.01
CA VAL A 204 27.15 4.87 -7.11
C VAL A 204 28.60 5.21 -6.84
N ARG A 205 29.06 4.94 -5.61
CA ARG A 205 30.49 4.93 -5.32
C ARG A 205 31.05 3.89 -6.28
N ARG A 206 31.57 4.36 -7.41
CA ARG A 206 32.44 3.56 -8.27
C ARG A 206 33.58 3.18 -7.35
N VAL A 207 33.61 1.93 -6.88
CA VAL A 207 34.75 1.39 -6.16
C VAL A 207 35.88 1.35 -7.18
N GLY A 208 36.58 2.48 -7.32
CA GLY A 208 37.87 2.51 -7.97
C GLY A 208 38.79 1.63 -7.14
N LYS A 209 39.46 0.68 -7.79
CA LYS A 209 40.53 -0.12 -7.19
C LYS A 209 41.40 0.80 -6.31
N GLN A 210 41.40 0.54 -5.01
CA GLN A 210 42.37 1.17 -4.11
C GLN A 210 43.76 0.76 -4.59
N ALA A 211 44.48 1.71 -5.19
CA ALA A 211 45.92 1.64 -5.27
C ALA A 211 46.44 1.71 -3.83
N ALA A 212 47.24 0.72 -3.45
CA ALA A 212 47.93 0.69 -2.18
C ALA A 212 48.80 1.94 -2.05
N LEU A 213 48.55 2.75 -1.02
CA LEU A 213 49.47 3.76 -0.54
C LEU A 213 49.90 3.33 0.86
N THR A 214 51.06 2.68 0.90
CA THR A 214 51.86 2.47 2.11
C THR A 214 52.30 3.84 2.63
N PRO A 215 52.05 4.22 3.90
CA PRO A 215 52.68 5.41 4.45
C PRO A 215 54.10 5.06 4.91
N GLU A 216 55.10 5.62 4.24
CA GLU A 216 56.47 5.70 4.74
C GLU A 216 56.55 6.87 5.74
N TRP A 217 56.56 6.58 7.04
CA TRP A 217 56.95 7.58 8.04
C TRP A 217 58.46 7.55 8.25
N GLY A 218 59.12 8.55 7.69
CA GLY A 218 60.52 8.88 7.97
C GLY A 218 60.72 9.50 9.35
N THR A 219 61.75 9.02 10.04
CA THR A 219 62.52 9.67 11.10
C THR A 219 62.94 11.09 10.65
N SER A 220 62.95 12.13 11.49
CA SER A 220 63.94 12.39 12.55
C SER A 220 63.62 13.74 13.21
N VAL A 221 63.73 13.86 14.55
CA VAL A 221 64.14 15.14 15.18
C VAL A 221 65.17 14.83 16.27
N ALA A 222 66.19 15.68 16.30
CA ALA A 222 67.49 15.57 16.92
C ALA A 222 67.53 15.46 18.46
N ARG A 223 68.66 14.91 18.93
CA ARG A 223 69.16 14.86 20.31
C ARG A 223 70.40 15.75 20.44
N ALA A 224 70.50 16.50 21.53
CA ALA A 224 71.70 16.94 22.28
C ALA A 224 71.23 17.98 23.32
N GLU A 225 71.68 18.10 24.57
CA GLU A 225 72.81 17.56 25.34
C GLU A 225 72.52 17.85 26.84
N GLU A 226 73.07 17.04 27.76
CA GLU A 226 73.11 17.31 29.22
C GLU A 226 74.24 18.31 29.59
N PRO A 227 74.38 18.80 30.85
CA PRO A 227 75.11 18.01 31.86
C PRO A 227 74.68 18.16 33.34
N GLY A 228 74.80 17.03 34.05
CA GLY A 228 75.26 16.77 35.44
C GLY A 228 75.05 17.73 36.61
N SER A 229 74.57 17.18 37.75
CA SER A 229 75.31 17.15 39.04
C SER A 229 74.52 16.44 40.15
N THR A 230 75.18 15.49 40.81
CA THR A 230 74.78 14.83 42.08
C THR A 230 74.98 15.79 43.27
N PRO A 231 74.43 15.52 44.47
CA PRO A 231 75.20 14.73 45.45
C PRO A 231 74.37 13.82 46.39
N ALA A 232 75.13 12.97 47.12
CA ALA A 232 74.93 12.21 48.37
C ALA A 232 73.55 12.26 49.07
N GLU A 233 73.04 11.16 49.65
CA GLU A 233 73.68 10.24 50.61
C GLU A 233 73.08 8.82 50.51
#